data_AF-A0A176W2X3-F1
#
_entry.id   AF-A0A176W2X3-F1
#
_cell.length_a   1.000
_cell.length_b   1.000
_cell.length_c   1.000
_cell.angle_alpha   90.00
_cell.angle_beta   90.00
_cell.angle_gamma   90.00
#
_symmetry.space_group_name_H-M   'P 1'
#
loop_
_entity.id
_entity.type
_entity.pdbx_description
1 polymer ?
#
loop_
_entity_poly.entity_id
_entity_poly.type
_entity_poly.pdbx_seq_one_letter_code
_entity_poly.pdbx_strand_id
1 'polypeptide(L)'
;MAFVAKTAVLLLLWGLLLFWTIEWLIFPTEPGMEYKAGAIKDTRSDFLDLNGPYYLMYTLPVFLFAILTLVYLELLRKYPEREQRTSELPKWSRFWAKISNAMWTQPILVGTPMGILTAADLALIAVVGFGFLWLFCNQLLPALDLVDHTQMRPGRERWMIKVGRVGTWTGRAWYLPMALLFFPISRASPILRLLNMPFEHAVRYHRWIGHLSLWVLLTHSITFSLHIYYTGGQVADGIFKWPRFGVSNLAGVISMIAGIVLWVTSLEVVRKRFFDVFYVTHHMYLLVFAFAAWHVGEFATYYFLGCVMLYFIDRFLRMVQSRDAVSVLSAQVLPSGVVRLRFPKSPSK
;
A
#
# COMPACT_ATOMS: atom_id res chain seq x y z
N MET A 1 30.81 -17.44 10.48
CA MET A 1 30.56 -16.63 9.26
C MET A 1 29.08 -16.53 8.90
N ALA A 2 28.34 -17.64 8.74
CA ALA A 2 26.92 -17.61 8.35
C ALA A 2 26.01 -16.83 9.32
N PHE A 3 26.21 -16.97 10.64
CA PHE A 3 25.48 -16.19 11.65
C PHE A 3 25.69 -14.69 11.46
N VAL A 4 26.94 -14.23 11.36
CA VAL A 4 27.29 -12.82 11.14
C VAL A 4 26.64 -12.28 9.86
N ALA A 5 26.66 -13.04 8.77
CA ALA A 5 26.03 -12.64 7.50
C ALA A 5 24.51 -12.49 7.63
N LYS A 6 23.82 -13.44 8.27
CA LYS A 6 22.37 -13.37 8.52
C LYS A 6 22.01 -12.16 9.38
N THR A 7 22.75 -11.94 10.48
CA THR A 7 22.54 -10.80 11.38
C THR A 7 22.78 -9.48 10.65
N ALA A 8 23.82 -9.38 9.83
CA ALA A 8 24.10 -8.17 9.06
C ALA A 8 22.96 -7.85 8.08
N VAL A 9 22.48 -8.83 7.31
CA VAL A 9 21.35 -8.63 6.39
C VAL A 9 20.06 -8.26 7.16
N LEU A 10 19.80 -8.89 8.30
CA LEU A 10 18.65 -8.56 9.13
C LEU A 10 18.71 -7.13 9.68
N LEU A 11 19.89 -6.67 10.13
CA LEU A 11 20.08 -5.29 10.56
C LEU A 11 19.86 -4.29 9.41
N LEU A 12 20.33 -4.61 8.21
CA LEU A 12 20.06 -3.80 7.01
C LEU A 12 18.57 -3.73 6.68
N LEU A 13 17.85 -4.85 6.78
CA LEU A 13 16.39 -4.89 6.58
C LEU A 13 15.67 -4.00 7.60
N TRP A 14 16.00 -4.10 8.89
CA TRP A 14 15.42 -3.24 9.92
C TRP A 14 15.78 -1.77 9.71
N GLY A 15 17.02 -1.48 9.34
CA GLY A 15 17.48 -0.12 9.04
C GLY A 15 16.72 0.50 7.88
N LEU A 16 16.51 -0.24 6.78
CA LEU A 16 15.73 0.21 5.63
C LEU A 16 14.25 0.40 5.95
N LEU A 17 13.65 -0.52 6.71
CA LEU A 17 12.26 -0.39 7.14
C LEU A 17 12.08 0.84 8.03
N LEU A 18 13.00 1.06 8.97
CA LEU A 18 12.98 2.22 9.85
C LEU A 18 13.16 3.51 9.06
N PHE A 19 14.14 3.56 8.15
CA PHE A 19 14.36 4.68 7.26
C PHE A 19 13.08 5.02 6.47
N TRP A 20 12.53 4.04 5.75
CA TRP A 20 11.33 4.25 4.93
C TRP A 20 10.10 4.66 5.78
N THR A 21 9.97 4.15 6.99
CA THR A 21 8.88 4.54 7.92
C THR A 21 9.07 5.96 8.45
N ILE A 22 10.29 6.32 8.87
CA ILE A 22 10.61 7.66 9.36
C ILE A 22 10.35 8.69 8.26
N GLU A 23 10.74 8.40 7.01
CA GLU A 23 10.48 9.27 5.85
C GLU A 23 9.00 9.68 5.74
N TRP A 24 8.07 8.74 5.92
CA TRP A 24 6.64 9.05 5.95
C TRP A 24 6.24 9.88 7.17
N LEU A 25 6.81 9.61 8.35
CA LEU A 25 6.42 10.30 9.59
C LEU A 25 7.01 11.71 9.72
N ILE A 26 8.19 11.97 9.17
CA ILE A 26 8.80 13.32 9.21
C ILE A 26 8.31 14.18 8.06
N PHE A 27 7.89 13.60 6.93
CA PHE A 27 7.41 14.34 5.77
C PHE A 27 6.43 15.49 6.05
N PRO A 28 5.46 15.38 6.98
CA PRO A 28 4.51 16.46 7.23
C PRO A 28 5.00 17.53 8.23
N THR A 29 6.21 17.42 8.77
CA THR A 29 6.76 18.37 9.76
C THR A 29 7.71 19.36 9.09
N GLU A 30 7.93 20.53 9.72
CA GLU A 30 8.89 21.52 9.22
C GLU A 30 10.31 20.93 9.05
N PRO A 31 10.90 20.23 10.04
CA PRO A 31 12.22 19.62 9.87
C PRO A 31 12.27 18.58 8.74
N GLY A 32 11.18 17.83 8.53
CA GLY A 32 11.13 16.86 7.44
C GLY A 32 11.01 17.51 6.06
N MET A 33 10.31 18.65 5.95
CA MET A 33 10.27 19.43 4.72
C MET A 33 11.64 20.05 4.39
N GLU A 34 12.37 20.54 5.40
CA GLU A 34 13.74 21.03 5.23
C GLU A 34 14.71 19.91 4.82
N TYR A 35 14.66 18.78 5.51
CA TYR A 35 15.42 17.58 5.16
C TYR A 35 15.17 17.16 3.71
N LYS A 36 13.89 17.09 3.30
CA LYS A 36 13.50 16.74 1.94
C LYS A 36 14.01 17.78 0.92
N ALA A 37 13.96 19.07 1.24
CA ALA A 37 14.48 20.11 0.37
C ALA A 37 16.00 19.98 0.18
N GLY A 38 16.75 19.68 1.26
CA GLY A 38 18.18 19.36 1.20
C GLY A 38 18.46 18.12 0.34
N ALA A 39 17.75 17.02 0.61
CA ALA A 39 17.87 15.78 -0.17
C ALA A 39 17.59 16.00 -1.66
N ILE A 40 16.55 16.78 -2.01
CA ILE A 40 16.27 17.16 -3.40
C ILE A 40 17.43 17.96 -3.98
N LYS A 41 17.95 18.95 -3.27
CA LYS A 41 19.08 19.77 -3.74
C LYS A 41 20.31 18.91 -4.02
N ASP A 42 20.60 17.94 -3.16
CA ASP A 42 21.83 17.15 -3.22
C ASP A 42 21.75 15.98 -4.20
N THR A 43 20.55 15.48 -4.51
CA THR A 43 20.34 14.28 -5.36
C THR A 43 19.63 14.56 -6.68
N ARG A 44 19.24 15.81 -6.94
CA ARG A 44 18.73 16.23 -8.24
C ARG A 44 19.87 16.15 -9.26
N SER A 45 19.58 15.52 -10.41
CA SER A 45 20.52 15.35 -11.51
C SER A 45 19.90 15.82 -12.82
N ASP A 46 20.71 16.12 -13.83
CA ASP A 46 20.21 16.50 -15.15
C ASP A 46 19.43 15.37 -15.84
N PHE A 47 19.72 14.11 -15.49
CA PHE A 47 19.08 12.94 -16.09
C PHE A 47 17.70 12.64 -15.48
N LEU A 48 17.57 12.61 -14.16
CA LEU A 48 16.31 12.26 -13.49
C LEU A 48 15.55 13.47 -12.94
N ASP A 49 16.14 14.66 -12.94
CA ASP A 49 15.55 15.88 -12.38
C ASP A 49 14.91 15.63 -10.98
N LEU A 50 13.65 16.03 -10.78
CA LEU A 50 12.91 15.77 -9.54
C LEU A 50 12.50 14.30 -9.36
N ASN A 51 12.59 13.44 -10.38
CA ASN A 51 12.29 12.02 -10.23
C ASN A 51 13.36 11.31 -9.39
N GLY A 52 14.63 11.73 -9.50
CA GLY A 52 15.76 11.11 -8.81
C GLY A 52 15.63 11.10 -7.28
N PRO A 53 15.45 12.26 -6.63
CA PRO A 53 15.28 12.34 -5.18
C PRO A 53 14.13 11.48 -4.66
N TYR A 54 12.95 11.54 -5.31
CA TYR A 54 11.78 10.79 -4.86
C TYR A 54 11.93 9.28 -5.10
N TYR A 55 12.64 8.88 -6.17
CA TYR A 55 13.03 7.50 -6.37
C TYR A 55 13.90 7.00 -5.20
N LEU A 56 14.94 7.76 -4.83
CA LEU A 56 15.86 7.39 -3.76
C LEU A 56 15.17 7.30 -2.38
N MET A 57 14.25 8.22 -2.09
CA MET A 57 13.56 8.28 -0.80
C MET A 57 12.46 7.23 -0.64
N TYR A 58 11.65 6.98 -1.68
CA TYR A 58 10.41 6.20 -1.54
C TYR A 58 10.41 4.87 -2.30
N THR A 59 11.03 4.83 -3.49
CA THR A 59 10.97 3.65 -4.38
C THR A 59 12.16 2.71 -4.20
N LEU A 60 13.38 3.24 -4.16
CA LEU A 60 14.61 2.46 -4.00
C LEU A 60 14.63 1.65 -2.69
N PRO A 61 14.23 2.19 -1.51
CA PRO A 61 14.27 1.42 -0.26
C PRO A 61 13.36 0.19 -0.34
N VAL A 62 12.21 0.30 -1.03
CA VAL A 62 11.29 -0.83 -1.24
C VAL A 62 11.94 -1.92 -2.09
N PHE A 63 12.64 -1.57 -3.16
CA PHE A 63 13.38 -2.54 -3.98
C PHE A 63 14.55 -3.17 -3.22
N LEU A 64 15.35 -2.37 -2.51
CA LEU A 64 16.45 -2.87 -1.68
C LEU A 64 15.94 -3.81 -0.60
N PHE A 65 14.83 -3.47 0.05
CA PHE A 65 14.18 -4.33 1.05
C PHE A 65 13.78 -5.67 0.44
N ALA A 66 13.15 -5.67 -0.74
CA ALA A 66 12.77 -6.91 -1.43
C ALA A 66 13.99 -7.78 -1.80
N ILE A 67 15.05 -7.18 -2.35
CA ILE A 67 16.28 -7.88 -2.73
C ILE A 67 16.99 -8.47 -1.50
N LEU A 68 17.19 -7.66 -0.45
CA LEU A 68 17.81 -8.11 0.79
C LEU A 68 16.99 -9.20 1.47
N THR A 69 15.67 -9.15 1.36
CA THR A 69 14.81 -10.21 1.88
C THR A 69 15.03 -11.52 1.12
N LEU A 70 15.18 -11.48 -0.22
CA LEU A 70 15.54 -12.68 -1.01
C LEU A 70 16.91 -13.24 -0.59
N VAL A 71 17.91 -12.36 -0.41
CA VAL A 71 19.24 -12.76 0.09
C VAL A 71 19.13 -13.43 1.46
N TYR A 72 18.35 -12.84 2.37
CA TYR A 72 18.14 -13.39 3.71
C TYR A 72 17.48 -14.76 3.67
N LEU A 73 16.40 -14.92 2.87
CA LEU A 73 15.72 -16.20 2.70
C LEU A 73 16.64 -17.26 2.09
N GLU A 74 17.50 -16.89 1.15
CA GLU A 74 18.49 -17.80 0.57
C GLU A 74 19.58 -18.20 1.59
N LEU A 75 20.02 -17.28 2.45
CA LEU A 75 20.93 -17.60 3.56
C LEU A 75 20.29 -18.56 4.56
N LEU A 76 19.00 -18.40 4.88
CA LEU A 76 18.25 -19.34 5.71
C LEU A 76 18.15 -20.72 5.06
N ARG A 77 17.91 -20.78 3.74
CA ARG A 77 17.83 -22.03 2.99
C ARG A 77 19.18 -22.75 2.92
N LYS A 78 20.27 -22.03 2.65
CA LYS A 78 21.62 -22.59 2.48
C LYS A 78 22.27 -22.98 3.80
N TYR A 79 21.97 -22.24 4.87
CA TYR A 79 22.49 -22.50 6.20
C TYR A 79 21.32 -22.67 7.17
N PRO A 80 20.58 -23.78 7.10
CA PRO A 80 19.47 -24.02 8.00
C PRO A 80 19.99 -24.03 9.44
N GLU A 81 19.32 -23.25 10.30
CA GLU A 81 19.57 -23.36 11.73
C GLU A 81 18.96 -24.66 12.24
N ARG A 82 19.64 -25.29 13.21
CA ARG A 82 19.05 -26.44 13.90
C ARG A 82 17.79 -25.95 14.58
N GLU A 83 16.65 -26.58 14.30
CA GLU A 83 15.40 -26.32 15.03
C GLU A 83 15.67 -26.56 16.52
N GLN A 84 15.90 -25.48 17.26
CA GLN A 84 15.99 -25.54 18.71
C GLN A 84 14.57 -25.68 19.23
N ARG A 85 14.34 -26.66 20.10
CA ARG A 85 13.06 -26.74 20.79
C ARG A 85 12.85 -25.43 21.56
N THR A 86 11.64 -24.91 21.56
CA THR A 86 11.32 -23.68 22.29
C THR A 86 11.71 -23.77 23.77
N SER A 87 11.77 -24.98 24.35
CA SER A 87 12.27 -25.25 25.71
C SER A 87 13.76 -24.94 25.94
N GLU A 88 14.58 -24.97 24.88
CA GLU A 88 16.03 -24.75 24.90
C GLU A 88 16.40 -23.27 24.75
N LEU A 89 15.44 -22.41 24.41
CA LEU A 89 15.65 -20.98 24.28
C LEU A 89 15.84 -20.29 25.64
N PRO A 90 16.68 -19.23 25.72
CA PRO A 90 16.78 -18.37 26.90
C PRO A 90 15.40 -17.89 27.36
N LYS A 91 15.22 -17.69 28.68
CA LYS A 91 13.92 -17.25 29.27
C LYS A 91 13.34 -16.02 28.55
N TRP A 92 14.20 -15.06 28.22
CA TRP A 92 13.83 -13.85 27.48
C TRP A 92 13.29 -14.15 26.09
N SER A 93 13.99 -14.96 25.29
CA SER A 93 13.55 -15.34 23.94
C SER A 93 12.24 -16.14 23.95
N ARG A 94 12.05 -17.01 24.95
CA ARG A 94 10.77 -17.73 25.14
C ARG A 94 9.61 -16.79 25.45
N PHE A 95 9.84 -15.78 26.28
CA PHE A 95 8.84 -14.78 26.61
C PHE A 95 8.39 -14.02 25.35
N TRP A 96 9.34 -13.55 24.54
CA TRP A 96 9.02 -12.87 23.27
C TRP A 96 8.34 -13.79 22.25
N ALA A 97 8.79 -15.05 22.13
CA ALA A 97 8.12 -16.02 21.27
C ALA A 97 6.67 -16.26 21.69
N LYS A 98 6.40 -16.34 23.00
CA LYS A 98 5.04 -16.47 23.55
C LYS A 98 4.20 -15.24 23.24
N ILE A 99 4.73 -14.04 23.43
CA ILE A 99 4.04 -12.79 23.11
C ILE A 99 3.73 -12.71 21.61
N SER A 100 4.72 -12.92 20.75
CA SER A 100 4.55 -12.90 19.30
C SER A 100 3.45 -13.88 18.88
N ASN A 101 3.52 -15.14 19.33
CA ASN A 101 2.48 -16.13 19.03
C ASN A 101 1.10 -15.71 19.55
N ALA A 102 1.02 -15.16 20.76
CA ALA A 102 -0.23 -14.65 21.30
C ALA A 102 -0.80 -13.50 20.44
N MET A 103 0.05 -12.60 19.95
CA MET A 103 -0.39 -11.46 19.12
C MET A 103 -1.09 -11.89 17.83
N TRP A 104 -0.64 -13.01 17.23
CA TRP A 104 -1.19 -13.52 15.97
C TRP A 104 -2.34 -14.53 16.15
N THR A 105 -2.44 -15.18 17.31
CA THR A 105 -3.39 -16.29 17.50
C THR A 105 -4.55 -15.93 18.43
N GLN A 106 -4.36 -15.02 19.38
CA GLN A 106 -5.39 -14.72 20.37
C GLN A 106 -6.40 -13.73 19.79
N PRO A 107 -7.70 -14.09 19.72
CA PRO A 107 -8.74 -13.15 19.36
C PRO A 107 -8.92 -12.14 20.50
N ILE A 108 -8.81 -10.86 20.20
CA ILE A 108 -9.06 -9.77 21.16
C ILE A 108 -10.48 -9.24 21.01
N LEU A 109 -10.88 -8.91 19.78
CA LEU A 109 -12.22 -8.43 19.47
C LEU A 109 -12.96 -9.46 18.63
N VAL A 110 -14.12 -9.87 19.11
CA VAL A 110 -15.03 -10.81 18.45
C VAL A 110 -16.32 -10.08 18.11
N GLY A 111 -16.96 -10.41 16.99
CA GLY A 111 -18.24 -9.83 16.58
C GLY A 111 -18.15 -8.43 15.97
N THR A 112 -16.96 -8.00 15.53
CA THR A 112 -16.83 -6.72 14.80
C THR A 112 -17.31 -6.87 13.35
N PRO A 113 -17.74 -5.78 12.68
CA PRO A 113 -18.02 -5.81 11.23
C PRO A 113 -16.81 -6.23 10.38
N MET A 114 -15.59 -6.12 10.93
CA MET A 114 -14.34 -6.57 10.31
C MET A 114 -13.98 -8.03 10.62
N GLY A 115 -14.84 -8.74 11.35
CA GLY A 115 -14.66 -10.12 11.78
C GLY A 115 -13.97 -10.25 13.14
N ILE A 116 -13.20 -11.32 13.32
CA ILE A 116 -12.40 -11.57 14.53
C ILE A 116 -11.04 -10.90 14.36
N LEU A 117 -10.69 -10.02 15.31
CA LEU A 117 -9.46 -9.23 15.30
C LEU A 117 -8.51 -9.72 16.40
N THR A 118 -7.26 -9.92 16.00
CA THR A 118 -6.12 -10.28 16.86
C THR A 118 -5.36 -9.04 17.33
N ALA A 119 -4.39 -9.19 18.24
CA ALA A 119 -3.53 -8.07 18.65
C ALA A 119 -2.72 -7.50 17.48
N ALA A 120 -2.23 -8.38 16.59
CA ALA A 120 -1.49 -7.98 15.40
C ALA A 120 -2.37 -7.16 14.43
N ASP A 121 -3.64 -7.54 14.28
CA ASP A 121 -4.60 -6.79 13.47
C ASP A 121 -4.83 -5.38 14.04
N LEU A 122 -5.01 -5.26 15.36
CA LEU A 122 -5.18 -3.98 16.02
C LEU A 122 -3.93 -3.11 15.94
N ALA A 123 -2.74 -3.70 16.09
CA ALA A 123 -1.48 -3.00 15.92
C ALA A 123 -1.33 -2.46 14.49
N LEU A 124 -1.68 -3.24 13.48
CA LEU A 124 -1.66 -2.80 12.09
C LEU A 124 -2.64 -1.63 11.85
N ILE A 125 -3.89 -1.76 12.32
CA ILE A 125 -4.89 -0.69 12.21
C ILE A 125 -4.40 0.58 12.90
N ALA A 126 -3.82 0.46 14.10
CA ALA A 126 -3.29 1.58 14.86
C ALA A 126 -2.13 2.25 14.13
N VAL A 127 -1.13 1.49 13.64
CA VAL A 127 0.03 2.05 12.95
C VAL A 127 -0.35 2.72 11.63
N VAL A 128 -1.16 2.05 10.79
CA VAL A 128 -1.60 2.61 9.51
C VAL A 128 -2.54 3.79 9.71
N GLY A 129 -3.48 3.68 10.66
CA GLY A 129 -4.42 4.75 11.00
C GLY A 129 -3.71 5.97 11.58
N PHE A 130 -2.78 5.76 12.52
CA PHE A 130 -1.93 6.82 13.06
C PHE A 130 -1.11 7.47 11.95
N GLY A 131 -0.38 6.69 11.13
CA GLY A 131 0.42 7.23 10.03
C GLY A 131 -0.40 8.05 9.04
N PHE A 132 -1.59 7.57 8.69
CA PHE A 132 -2.52 8.29 7.83
C PHE A 132 -3.01 9.61 8.45
N LEU A 133 -3.53 9.58 9.68
CA LEU A 133 -4.02 10.77 10.37
C LEU A 133 -2.89 11.77 10.65
N TRP A 134 -1.70 11.28 11.00
CA TRP A 134 -0.51 12.08 11.20
C TRP A 134 -0.12 12.84 9.93
N LEU A 135 -0.04 12.16 8.79
CA LEU A 135 0.24 12.78 7.49
C LEU A 135 -0.83 13.80 7.11
N PHE A 136 -2.10 13.44 7.31
CA PHE A 136 -3.23 14.25 6.88
C PHE A 136 -3.41 15.50 7.75
N CYS A 137 -3.44 15.36 9.08
CA CYS A 137 -3.73 16.46 10.00
C CYS A 137 -2.59 17.47 10.08
N ASN A 138 -1.32 17.03 10.12
CA ASN A 138 -0.18 17.95 10.20
C ASN A 138 -0.04 18.84 8.97
N GLN A 139 -0.61 18.44 7.83
CA GLN A 139 -0.62 19.27 6.63
C GLN A 139 -1.93 20.05 6.44
N LEU A 140 -3.07 19.42 6.76
CA LEU A 140 -4.38 20.05 6.59
C LEU A 140 -4.60 21.18 7.60
N LEU A 141 -4.31 20.97 8.89
CA LEU A 141 -4.64 21.95 9.93
C LEU A 141 -3.93 23.30 9.70
N PRO A 142 -2.61 23.36 9.44
CA PRO A 142 -1.95 24.63 9.10
C PRO A 142 -2.49 25.26 7.81
N ALA A 143 -2.86 24.42 6.82
CA ALA A 143 -3.41 24.92 5.57
C ALA A 143 -4.82 25.52 5.73
N LEU A 144 -5.62 25.04 6.70
CA LEU A 144 -6.92 25.62 7.05
C LEU A 144 -6.75 26.90 7.87
N ASP A 145 -5.82 26.91 8.83
CA ASP A 145 -5.47 28.07 9.64
C ASP A 145 -5.00 29.25 8.77
N LEU A 146 -4.14 28.98 7.79
CA LEU A 146 -3.71 29.97 6.80
C LEU A 146 -4.90 30.60 6.08
N VAL A 147 -5.95 29.84 5.76
CA VAL A 147 -7.15 30.36 5.11
C VAL A 147 -7.97 31.25 6.04
N ASP A 148 -7.92 31.04 7.36
CA ASP A 148 -8.59 31.89 8.35
C ASP A 148 -7.90 33.24 8.52
N HIS A 149 -6.58 33.29 8.32
CA HIS A 149 -5.80 34.52 8.41
C HIS A 149 -5.57 35.26 7.08
N THR A 150 -5.91 34.64 5.94
CA THR A 150 -5.76 35.26 4.61
C THR A 150 -6.96 36.15 4.25
N GLN A 151 -6.70 37.33 3.66
CA GLN A 151 -7.76 38.18 3.12
C GLN A 151 -8.37 37.57 1.85
N MET A 152 -9.71 37.43 1.85
CA MET A 152 -10.45 36.81 0.75
C MET A 152 -10.65 37.76 -0.43
N ARG A 153 -10.57 37.22 -1.66
CA ARG A 153 -10.94 37.96 -2.88
C ARG A 153 -12.46 38.20 -2.90
N PRO A 154 -12.93 39.33 -3.47
CA PRO A 154 -14.35 39.57 -3.65
C PRO A 154 -15.05 38.41 -4.36
N GLY A 155 -16.23 38.01 -3.85
CA GLY A 155 -17.01 36.90 -4.41
C GLY A 155 -16.51 35.49 -4.05
N ARG A 156 -15.49 35.34 -3.20
CA ARG A 156 -15.05 34.02 -2.69
C ARG A 156 -15.19 33.94 -1.17
N GLU A 157 -15.96 32.95 -0.72
CA GLU A 157 -16.12 32.67 0.71
C GLU A 157 -15.02 31.73 1.22
N ARG A 158 -14.66 31.85 2.50
CA ARG A 158 -13.57 31.05 3.11
C ARG A 158 -13.80 29.54 2.97
N TRP A 159 -15.03 29.08 3.16
CA TRP A 159 -15.35 27.65 3.09
C TRP A 159 -15.04 27.06 1.70
N MET A 160 -15.21 27.82 0.62
CA MET A 160 -14.90 27.38 -0.75
C MET A 160 -13.41 27.06 -0.92
N ILE A 161 -12.54 27.81 -0.23
CA ILE A 161 -11.09 27.58 -0.22
C ILE A 161 -10.74 26.44 0.73
N LYS A 162 -11.35 26.39 1.92
CA LYS A 162 -11.13 25.31 2.90
C LYS A 162 -11.46 23.94 2.31
N VAL A 163 -12.57 23.82 1.60
CA VAL A 163 -12.96 22.59 0.87
C VAL A 163 -11.89 22.18 -0.15
N GLY A 164 -11.29 23.15 -0.85
CA GLY A 164 -10.15 22.89 -1.75
C GLY A 164 -8.89 22.42 -1.04
N ARG A 165 -8.60 22.93 0.18
CA ARG A 165 -7.50 22.44 1.02
C ARG A 165 -7.72 21.01 1.48
N VAL A 166 -8.94 20.69 1.91
CA VAL A 166 -9.33 19.31 2.25
C VAL A 166 -9.12 18.39 1.05
N GLY A 167 -9.58 18.78 -0.14
CA GLY A 167 -9.37 18.01 -1.37
C GLY A 167 -7.89 17.81 -1.69
N THR A 168 -7.10 18.88 -1.67
CA THR A 168 -5.66 18.80 -1.97
C THR A 168 -4.93 17.85 -1.03
N TRP A 169 -5.20 17.95 0.27
CA TRP A 169 -4.48 17.17 1.28
C TRP A 169 -4.98 15.74 1.43
N THR A 170 -6.28 15.47 1.19
CA THR A 170 -6.76 14.09 1.06
C THR A 170 -6.14 13.40 -0.17
N GLY A 171 -5.99 14.11 -1.30
CA GLY A 171 -5.32 13.58 -2.49
C GLY A 171 -3.84 13.21 -2.25
N ARG A 172 -3.11 14.01 -1.47
CA ARG A 172 -1.73 13.69 -1.06
C ARG A 172 -1.66 12.57 -0.01
N ALA A 173 -2.59 12.55 0.94
CA ALA A 173 -2.65 11.51 1.97
C ALA A 173 -2.94 10.12 1.36
N TRP A 174 -3.53 10.06 0.16
CA TRP A 174 -3.76 8.82 -0.58
C TRP A 174 -2.47 8.05 -0.95
N TYR A 175 -1.31 8.72 -1.00
CA TYR A 175 -0.05 8.05 -1.34
C TYR A 175 0.34 6.97 -0.35
N LEU A 176 0.10 7.16 0.95
CA LEU A 176 0.43 6.17 1.98
C LEU A 176 -0.37 4.86 1.82
N PRO A 177 -1.72 4.86 1.83
CA PRO A 177 -2.47 3.63 1.63
C PRO A 177 -2.18 3.02 0.26
N MET A 178 -1.91 3.81 -0.78
CA MET A 178 -1.51 3.28 -2.07
C MET A 178 -0.16 2.56 -2.03
N ALA A 179 0.84 3.14 -1.38
CA ALA A 179 2.15 2.50 -1.18
C ALA A 179 2.03 1.19 -0.40
N LEU A 180 1.09 1.08 0.54
CA LEU A 180 0.89 -0.14 1.33
C LEU A 180 -0.01 -1.19 0.65
N LEU A 181 -0.86 -0.80 -0.30
CA LEU A 181 -1.94 -1.63 -0.85
C LEU A 181 -1.47 -2.94 -1.49
N PHE A 182 -0.27 -2.93 -2.07
CA PHE A 182 0.27 -4.02 -2.90
C PHE A 182 1.13 -5.03 -2.15
N PHE A 183 1.64 -4.67 -0.97
CA PHE A 183 2.41 -5.60 -0.14
C PHE A 183 1.64 -6.88 0.20
N PRO A 184 0.36 -6.83 0.62
CA PRO A 184 -0.32 -8.03 1.10
C PRO A 184 -0.79 -8.99 -0.01
N ILE A 185 -0.89 -8.54 -1.26
CA ILE A 185 -1.40 -9.39 -2.35
C ILE A 185 -0.31 -10.07 -3.18
N SER A 186 0.94 -9.71 -2.94
CA SER A 186 2.07 -10.26 -3.67
C SER A 186 2.43 -11.65 -3.09
N ARG A 187 1.74 -12.73 -3.50
CA ARG A 187 1.85 -14.08 -2.87
C ARG A 187 3.27 -14.65 -2.79
N ALA A 188 4.11 -14.42 -3.81
CA ALA A 188 5.50 -14.86 -3.77
C ALA A 188 6.43 -13.75 -3.23
N SER A 189 5.87 -12.67 -2.68
CA SER A 189 6.63 -11.57 -2.12
C SER A 189 7.60 -12.07 -1.07
N PRO A 190 8.87 -11.67 -1.16
CA PRO A 190 9.85 -11.91 -0.13
C PRO A 190 9.35 -11.45 1.25
N ILE A 191 8.56 -10.37 1.30
CA ILE A 191 8.06 -9.73 2.52
C ILE A 191 7.05 -10.63 3.25
N LEU A 192 6.08 -11.21 2.54
CA LEU A 192 5.10 -12.11 3.15
C LEU A 192 5.76 -13.40 3.67
N ARG A 193 6.79 -13.88 2.95
CA ARG A 193 7.59 -15.04 3.38
C ARG A 193 8.44 -14.73 4.61
N LEU A 194 9.03 -13.53 4.67
CA LEU A 194 9.79 -13.07 5.83
C LEU A 194 8.93 -12.98 7.09
N LEU A 195 7.70 -12.49 6.96
CA LEU A 195 6.74 -12.38 8.06
C LEU A 195 6.06 -13.71 8.41
N ASN A 196 6.29 -14.76 7.62
CA ASN A 196 5.58 -16.05 7.71
C ASN A 196 4.05 -15.89 7.81
N MET A 197 3.50 -14.92 7.07
CA MET A 197 2.09 -14.53 7.16
C MET A 197 1.23 -15.40 6.24
N PRO A 198 0.16 -16.05 6.75
CA PRO A 198 -0.76 -16.78 5.89
C PRO A 198 -1.46 -15.82 4.91
N PHE A 199 -1.63 -16.27 3.67
CA PHE A 199 -2.17 -15.41 2.61
C PHE A 199 -3.59 -14.88 2.91
N GLU A 200 -4.40 -15.62 3.65
CA GLU A 200 -5.73 -15.19 4.07
C GLU A 200 -5.72 -13.92 4.94
N HIS A 201 -4.73 -13.80 5.84
CA HIS A 201 -4.52 -12.59 6.63
C HIS A 201 -4.06 -11.44 5.73
N ALA A 202 -3.14 -11.71 4.81
CA ALA A 202 -2.64 -10.69 3.90
C ALA A 202 -3.77 -10.11 2.99
N VAL A 203 -4.65 -10.96 2.44
CA VAL A 203 -5.82 -10.50 1.66
C VAL A 203 -6.77 -9.65 2.51
N ARG A 204 -6.92 -9.97 3.81
CA ARG A 204 -7.71 -9.15 4.73
C ARG A 204 -7.14 -7.73 4.83
N TYR A 205 -5.82 -7.59 4.98
CA TYR A 205 -5.17 -6.28 5.05
C TYR A 205 -5.28 -5.50 3.75
N HIS A 206 -5.15 -6.17 2.60
CA HIS A 206 -5.41 -5.54 1.31
C HIS A 206 -6.82 -4.97 1.21
N ARG A 207 -7.84 -5.69 1.70
CA ARG A 207 -9.22 -5.17 1.72
C ARG A 207 -9.32 -3.91 2.58
N TRP A 208 -8.77 -3.91 3.80
CA TRP A 208 -8.83 -2.75 4.69
C TRP A 208 -8.12 -1.53 4.11
N ILE A 209 -6.90 -1.71 3.60
CA ILE A 209 -6.13 -0.63 2.96
C ILE A 209 -6.83 -0.17 1.67
N GLY A 210 -7.44 -1.09 0.92
CA GLY A 210 -8.24 -0.78 -0.26
C GLY A 210 -9.46 0.09 0.05
N HIS A 211 -10.21 -0.23 1.11
CA HIS A 211 -11.31 0.61 1.59
C HIS A 211 -10.81 1.99 2.01
N LEU A 212 -9.74 2.07 2.80
CA LEU A 212 -9.14 3.35 3.20
C LEU A 212 -8.73 4.18 1.97
N SER A 213 -8.00 3.56 1.04
CA SER A 213 -7.55 4.18 -0.21
C SER A 213 -8.72 4.76 -1.01
N LEU A 214 -9.79 4.01 -1.19
CA LEU A 214 -10.94 4.42 -2.02
C LEU A 214 -11.81 5.47 -1.32
N TRP A 215 -11.96 5.41 0.01
CA TRP A 215 -12.60 6.49 0.78
C TRP A 215 -11.84 7.81 0.66
N VAL A 216 -10.51 7.77 0.83
CA VAL A 216 -9.65 8.96 0.74
C VAL A 216 -9.70 9.55 -0.65
N LEU A 217 -9.61 8.71 -1.69
CA LEU A 217 -9.72 9.14 -3.07
C LEU A 217 -11.10 9.76 -3.34
N LEU A 218 -12.18 9.15 -2.83
CA LEU A 218 -13.56 9.66 -2.99
C LEU A 218 -13.72 11.03 -2.33
N THR A 219 -13.24 11.20 -1.10
CA THR A 219 -13.25 12.49 -0.41
C THR A 219 -12.45 13.53 -1.19
N HIS A 220 -11.26 13.18 -1.71
CA HIS A 220 -10.46 14.04 -2.57
C HIS A 220 -11.26 14.51 -3.79
N SER A 221 -11.85 13.59 -4.56
CA SER A 221 -12.57 13.96 -5.78
C SER A 221 -13.82 14.79 -5.50
N ILE A 222 -14.60 14.46 -4.47
CA ILE A 222 -15.81 15.25 -4.13
C ILE A 222 -15.41 16.66 -3.71
N THR A 223 -14.51 16.79 -2.74
CA THR A 223 -14.14 18.10 -2.18
C THR A 223 -13.38 18.96 -3.20
N PHE A 224 -12.50 18.39 -4.01
CA PHE A 224 -11.80 19.14 -5.03
C PHE A 224 -12.72 19.55 -6.19
N SER A 225 -13.69 18.71 -6.56
CA SER A 225 -14.71 19.08 -7.57
C SER A 225 -15.61 20.21 -7.07
N LEU A 226 -16.04 20.17 -5.81
CA LEU A 226 -16.78 21.28 -5.19
C LEU A 226 -15.95 22.57 -5.18
N HIS A 227 -14.67 22.49 -4.84
CA HIS A 227 -13.77 23.63 -4.88
C HIS A 227 -13.68 24.24 -6.30
N ILE A 228 -13.48 23.43 -7.33
CA ILE A 228 -13.46 23.89 -8.72
C ILE A 228 -14.79 24.54 -9.09
N TYR A 229 -15.92 23.94 -8.69
CA TYR A 229 -17.25 24.46 -8.98
C TYR A 229 -17.47 25.86 -8.40
N TYR A 230 -17.17 26.05 -7.11
CA TYR A 230 -17.43 27.31 -6.43
C TYR A 230 -16.38 28.41 -6.69
N THR A 231 -15.18 28.06 -7.17
CA THR A 231 -14.10 29.05 -7.36
C THR A 231 -13.71 29.31 -8.82
N GLY A 232 -14.11 28.43 -9.74
CA GLY A 232 -13.60 28.35 -11.12
C GLY A 232 -14.49 28.93 -12.22
N GLY A 233 -15.73 29.34 -11.94
CA GLY A 233 -16.65 30.00 -12.89
C GLY A 233 -17.18 29.11 -14.04
N GLN A 234 -16.37 28.18 -14.57
CA GLN A 234 -16.76 27.17 -15.56
C GLN A 234 -16.20 25.79 -15.15
N VAL A 235 -17.09 24.94 -14.64
CA VAL A 235 -16.79 23.61 -14.06
C VAL A 235 -16.14 22.67 -15.07
N ALA A 236 -16.60 22.74 -16.33
CA ALA A 236 -16.16 21.84 -17.40
C ALA A 236 -14.68 22.04 -17.73
N ASP A 237 -14.23 23.29 -17.90
CA ASP A 237 -12.85 23.61 -18.25
C ASP A 237 -11.86 23.27 -17.14
N GLY A 238 -12.30 23.29 -15.88
CA GLY A 238 -11.47 22.91 -14.73
C GLY A 238 -11.33 21.40 -14.56
N ILE A 239 -12.44 20.66 -14.61
CA ILE A 239 -12.47 19.22 -14.34
C ILE A 239 -11.92 18.40 -15.53
N PHE A 240 -12.23 18.79 -16.76
CA PHE A 240 -11.80 18.07 -17.97
C PHE A 240 -10.43 18.53 -18.50
N LYS A 241 -9.68 19.30 -17.72
CA LYS A 241 -8.35 19.78 -18.10
C LYS A 241 -7.32 18.66 -18.04
N TRP A 242 -6.56 18.50 -19.13
CA TRP A 242 -5.35 17.68 -19.18
C TRP A 242 -4.18 18.52 -19.72
N PRO A 243 -3.46 19.25 -18.86
CA PRO A 243 -2.30 20.02 -19.28
C PRO A 243 -1.10 19.11 -19.60
N ARG A 244 -0.15 19.60 -20.42
CA ARG A 244 1.10 18.88 -20.73
C ARG A 244 2.00 18.69 -19.51
N PHE A 245 1.93 19.60 -18.54
CA PHE A 245 2.72 19.58 -17.32
C PHE A 245 1.84 19.82 -16.10
N GLY A 246 2.18 19.19 -14.98
CA GLY A 246 1.46 19.32 -13.71
C GLY A 246 0.28 18.37 -13.58
N VAL A 247 -0.70 18.76 -12.75
CA VAL A 247 -1.81 17.89 -12.35
C VAL A 247 -2.90 17.84 -13.45
N SER A 248 -3.27 16.64 -13.88
CA SER A 248 -4.32 16.40 -14.89
C SER A 248 -5.64 15.96 -14.25
N ASN A 249 -6.60 16.88 -14.14
CA ASN A 249 -7.89 16.58 -13.51
C ASN A 249 -8.68 15.53 -14.28
N LEU A 250 -8.64 15.54 -15.62
CA LEU A 250 -9.31 14.52 -16.43
C LEU A 250 -8.76 13.12 -16.15
N ALA A 251 -7.43 12.99 -16.04
CA ALA A 251 -6.83 11.71 -15.65
C ALA A 251 -7.29 11.28 -14.25
N GLY A 252 -7.37 12.21 -13.30
CA GLY A 252 -7.91 11.96 -11.95
C GLY A 252 -9.36 11.46 -11.96
N VAL A 253 -10.21 12.05 -12.80
CA VAL A 253 -11.62 11.64 -12.99
C VAL A 253 -11.71 10.23 -13.55
N ILE A 254 -10.93 9.90 -14.57
CA ILE A 254 -10.90 8.54 -15.16
C ILE A 254 -10.45 7.52 -14.11
N SER A 255 -9.38 7.84 -13.36
CA SER A 255 -8.90 7.02 -12.25
C SER A 255 -9.97 6.80 -11.18
N MET A 256 -10.71 7.86 -10.81
CA MET A 256 -11.79 7.79 -9.83
C MET A 256 -12.94 6.89 -10.31
N ILE A 257 -13.42 7.08 -11.55
CA ILE A 257 -14.51 6.26 -12.10
C ILE A 257 -14.11 4.78 -12.13
N ALA A 258 -12.90 4.47 -12.61
CA ALA A 258 -12.37 3.11 -12.56
C ALA A 258 -12.27 2.57 -11.13
N GLY A 259 -11.83 3.41 -10.19
CA GLY A 259 -11.75 3.10 -8.76
C GLY A 259 -13.12 2.77 -8.15
N ILE A 260 -14.17 3.55 -8.45
CA ILE A 260 -15.54 3.30 -7.96
C ILE A 260 -16.08 1.99 -8.49
N VAL A 261 -15.95 1.73 -9.80
CA VAL A 261 -16.41 0.48 -10.41
C VAL A 261 -15.70 -0.70 -9.76
N LEU A 262 -14.37 -0.64 -9.66
CA LEU A 262 -13.56 -1.65 -8.95
C LEU A 262 -14.01 -1.83 -7.51
N TRP A 263 -14.30 -0.74 -6.80
CA TRP A 263 -14.64 -0.79 -5.39
C TRP A 263 -15.98 -1.47 -5.12
N VAL A 264 -17.01 -1.03 -5.84
CA VAL A 264 -18.39 -1.51 -5.69
C VAL A 264 -18.46 -3.00 -6.01
N THR A 265 -17.80 -3.45 -7.07
CA THR A 265 -17.77 -4.88 -7.42
C THR A 265 -16.93 -5.71 -6.45
N SER A 266 -15.99 -5.09 -5.72
CA SER A 266 -15.18 -5.73 -4.68
C SER A 266 -15.87 -5.88 -3.33
N LEU A 267 -17.04 -5.23 -3.13
CA LEU A 267 -17.84 -5.38 -1.93
C LEU A 267 -18.26 -6.85 -1.75
N GLU A 268 -18.27 -7.31 -0.50
CA GLU A 268 -18.50 -8.72 -0.19
C GLU A 268 -19.83 -9.25 -0.75
N VAL A 269 -20.88 -8.44 -0.67
CA VAL A 269 -22.22 -8.76 -1.19
C VAL A 269 -22.18 -8.99 -2.70
N VAL A 270 -21.46 -8.15 -3.45
CA VAL A 270 -21.36 -8.25 -4.91
C VAL A 270 -20.43 -9.39 -5.30
N ARG A 271 -19.22 -9.45 -4.74
CA ARG A 271 -18.22 -10.49 -5.05
C ARG A 271 -18.71 -11.91 -4.76
N LYS A 272 -19.48 -12.12 -3.68
CA LYS A 272 -20.04 -13.45 -3.36
C LYS A 272 -21.09 -13.91 -4.36
N ARG A 273 -21.83 -12.99 -4.97
CA ARG A 273 -22.94 -13.29 -5.90
C ARG A 273 -22.50 -13.27 -7.37
N PHE A 274 -21.55 -12.40 -7.71
CA PHE A 274 -21.10 -12.12 -9.08
C PHE A 274 -19.57 -12.14 -9.14
N PHE A 275 -18.98 -13.31 -8.86
CA PHE A 275 -17.53 -13.46 -8.78
C PHE A 275 -16.83 -13.10 -10.10
N ASP A 276 -17.39 -13.47 -11.25
CA ASP A 276 -16.79 -13.16 -12.55
C ASP A 276 -16.75 -11.64 -12.83
N VAL A 277 -17.83 -10.94 -12.48
CA VAL A 277 -17.89 -9.47 -12.60
C VAL A 277 -16.85 -8.83 -11.70
N PHE A 278 -16.77 -9.25 -10.44
CA PHE A 278 -15.70 -8.83 -9.54
C PHE A 278 -14.33 -9.08 -10.16
N TYR A 279 -14.06 -10.31 -10.61
CA TYR A 279 -12.76 -10.71 -11.11
C TYR A 279 -12.31 -9.86 -12.30
N VAL A 280 -13.20 -9.67 -13.28
CA VAL A 280 -12.90 -8.87 -14.48
C VAL A 280 -12.72 -7.40 -14.12
N THR A 281 -13.67 -6.81 -13.41
CA THR A 281 -13.62 -5.37 -13.07
C THR A 281 -12.51 -5.03 -12.09
N HIS A 282 -12.06 -5.97 -11.26
CA HIS A 282 -10.93 -5.74 -10.36
C HIS A 282 -9.64 -5.46 -11.14
N HIS A 283 -9.49 -5.96 -12.39
CA HIS A 283 -8.36 -5.61 -13.26
C HIS A 283 -8.33 -4.13 -13.69
N MET A 284 -9.41 -3.38 -13.46
CA MET A 284 -9.41 -1.92 -13.64
C MET A 284 -8.42 -1.21 -12.71
N TYR A 285 -7.79 -1.92 -11.75
CA TYR A 285 -6.62 -1.41 -11.03
C TYR A 285 -5.54 -0.86 -11.99
N LEU A 286 -5.40 -1.44 -13.19
CA LEU A 286 -4.48 -0.96 -14.23
C LEU A 286 -4.81 0.47 -14.64
N LEU A 287 -6.10 0.76 -14.83
CA LEU A 287 -6.58 2.10 -15.17
C LEU A 287 -6.39 3.04 -13.99
N VAL A 288 -6.72 2.61 -12.76
CA VAL A 288 -6.49 3.40 -11.55
C VAL A 288 -5.02 3.82 -11.45
N PHE A 289 -4.06 2.92 -11.63
CA PHE A 289 -2.64 3.30 -11.52
C PHE A 289 -2.14 4.16 -12.69
N ALA A 290 -2.46 3.78 -13.93
CA ALA A 290 -2.01 4.54 -15.09
C ALA A 290 -2.53 5.98 -15.04
N PHE A 291 -3.82 6.14 -14.79
CA PHE A 291 -4.45 7.46 -14.73
C PHE A 291 -4.14 8.22 -13.44
N ALA A 292 -3.91 7.55 -12.30
CA ALA A 292 -3.38 8.23 -11.11
C ALA A 292 -1.96 8.76 -11.35
N ALA A 293 -1.09 8.00 -12.00
CA ALA A 293 0.27 8.45 -12.35
C ALA A 293 0.23 9.66 -13.30
N TRP A 294 -0.62 9.62 -14.34
CA TRP A 294 -0.84 10.78 -15.22
C TRP A 294 -1.53 11.95 -14.51
N HIS A 295 -2.34 11.69 -13.49
CA HIS A 295 -2.98 12.74 -12.69
C HIS A 295 -1.97 13.51 -11.86
N VAL A 296 -1.10 12.83 -11.11
CA VAL A 296 -0.18 13.48 -10.16
C VAL A 296 1.18 13.85 -10.75
N GLY A 297 1.52 13.29 -11.91
CA GLY A 297 2.80 13.49 -12.58
C GLY A 297 3.90 12.52 -12.12
N GLU A 298 5.05 12.61 -12.79
CA GLU A 298 6.13 11.62 -12.68
C GLU A 298 6.72 11.55 -11.26
N PHE A 299 7.16 12.68 -10.69
CA PHE A 299 7.85 12.67 -9.39
C PHE A 299 6.94 12.18 -8.26
N ALA A 300 5.65 12.53 -8.28
CA ALA A 300 4.70 12.13 -7.26
C ALA A 300 4.33 10.63 -7.36
N THR A 301 4.49 10.03 -8.53
CA THR A 301 4.25 8.59 -8.72
C THR A 301 5.25 7.74 -7.92
N TYR A 302 6.49 8.22 -7.71
CA TYR A 302 7.53 7.50 -6.95
C TYR A 302 7.20 7.28 -5.47
N TYR A 303 6.20 7.96 -4.91
CA TYR A 303 5.72 7.68 -3.55
C TYR A 303 5.16 6.26 -3.39
N PHE A 304 4.56 5.70 -4.44
CA PHE A 304 3.91 4.39 -4.40
C PHE A 304 4.39 3.43 -5.51
N LEU A 305 5.19 3.92 -6.46
CA LEU A 305 5.66 3.15 -7.61
C LEU A 305 6.40 1.86 -7.22
N GLY A 306 7.28 1.90 -6.23
CA GLY A 306 8.07 0.74 -5.82
C GLY A 306 7.19 -0.48 -5.49
N CYS A 307 6.13 -0.28 -4.71
CA CYS A 307 5.24 -1.37 -4.29
C CYS A 307 4.38 -1.89 -5.45
N VAL A 308 3.91 -0.98 -6.32
CA VAL A 308 3.17 -1.34 -7.54
C VAL A 308 4.05 -2.18 -8.48
N MET A 309 5.30 -1.77 -8.69
CA MET A 309 6.26 -2.49 -9.53
C MET A 309 6.58 -3.88 -8.97
N LEU A 310 6.80 -4.00 -7.65
CA LEU A 310 7.01 -5.31 -7.02
C LEU A 310 5.83 -6.26 -7.26
N TYR A 311 4.59 -5.76 -7.18
CA TYR A 311 3.41 -6.56 -7.50
C TYR A 311 3.40 -7.01 -8.97
N PHE A 312 3.73 -6.13 -9.92
CA PHE A 312 3.79 -6.50 -11.34
C PHE A 312 4.88 -7.53 -11.63
N ILE A 313 6.06 -7.41 -11.01
CA ILE A 313 7.13 -8.40 -11.11
C ILE A 313 6.62 -9.77 -10.60
N ASP A 314 6.03 -9.80 -9.40
CA ASP A 314 5.47 -11.02 -8.81
C ASP A 314 4.31 -11.61 -9.65
N ARG A 315 3.46 -10.76 -10.24
CA ARG A 315 2.40 -11.19 -11.17
C ARG A 315 2.98 -11.80 -12.45
N PHE A 316 4.01 -11.18 -13.02
CA PHE A 316 4.69 -11.68 -14.22
C PHE A 316 5.37 -13.03 -13.96
N LEU A 317 6.12 -13.15 -12.85
CA LEU A 317 6.76 -14.41 -12.46
C LEU A 317 5.74 -15.53 -12.28
N ARG A 318 4.59 -15.26 -11.65
CA ARG A 318 3.50 -16.25 -11.53
C ARG A 318 2.92 -16.63 -12.89
N MET A 319 2.72 -15.67 -13.78
CA MET A 319 2.24 -15.98 -15.13
C MET A 319 3.20 -16.91 -15.88
N VAL A 320 4.51 -16.79 -15.66
CA VAL A 320 5.51 -17.71 -16.20
C VAL A 320 5.46 -19.07 -15.50
N GLN A 321 5.31 -19.10 -14.18
CA GLN A 321 5.25 -20.34 -13.38
C GLN A 321 3.95 -21.14 -13.57
N SER A 322 2.82 -20.48 -13.85
CA SER A 322 1.49 -21.09 -13.97
C SER A 322 1.15 -21.54 -15.39
N ARG A 323 2.16 -21.81 -16.22
CA ARG A 323 1.96 -22.30 -17.60
C ARG A 323 1.70 -23.80 -17.69
N ASP A 324 2.06 -24.54 -16.64
CA ASP A 324 1.89 -25.99 -16.62
C ASP A 324 0.46 -26.35 -16.17
N ALA A 325 -0.34 -26.84 -17.12
CA ALA A 325 -1.64 -27.41 -16.81
C ALA A 325 -1.45 -28.81 -16.18
N VAL A 326 -2.15 -29.07 -15.07
CA VAL A 326 -2.12 -30.37 -14.39
C VAL A 326 -3.50 -31.01 -14.51
N SER A 327 -3.56 -32.27 -14.93
CA SER A 327 -4.82 -33.01 -14.99
C SER A 327 -5.33 -33.35 -13.58
N VAL A 328 -6.65 -33.33 -13.39
CA VAL A 328 -7.27 -33.80 -12.15
C VAL A 328 -7.57 -35.30 -12.30
N LEU A 329 -6.98 -36.14 -11.45
CA LEU A 329 -7.22 -37.59 -11.44
C LEU A 329 -8.59 -37.95 -10.87
N SER A 330 -9.01 -37.24 -9.82
CA SER A 330 -10.33 -37.45 -9.20
C SER A 330 -10.77 -36.21 -8.44
N ALA A 331 -12.07 -35.91 -8.48
CA ALA A 331 -12.71 -34.93 -7.62
C ALA A 331 -13.82 -35.62 -6.82
N GLN A 332 -13.77 -35.55 -5.49
CA GLN A 332 -14.75 -36.16 -4.59
C GLN A 332 -15.23 -35.15 -3.56
N VAL A 333 -16.54 -35.00 -3.41
CA VAL A 333 -17.13 -34.24 -2.30
C VAL A 333 -17.29 -35.19 -1.10
N LEU A 334 -16.69 -34.84 0.03
CA LEU A 334 -16.79 -35.62 1.27
C LEU A 334 -18.07 -35.28 2.03
N PRO A 335 -18.56 -36.17 2.93
CA PRO A 335 -19.78 -35.92 3.70
C PRO A 335 -19.74 -34.62 4.53
N SER A 336 -18.56 -34.13 4.88
CA SER A 336 -18.36 -32.85 5.58
C SER A 336 -18.48 -31.60 4.67
N GLY A 337 -18.75 -31.77 3.37
CA GLY A 337 -18.77 -30.69 2.39
C GLY A 337 -17.38 -30.29 1.86
N VAL A 338 -16.32 -30.96 2.29
CA VAL A 338 -14.95 -30.73 1.81
C VAL A 338 -14.76 -31.37 0.43
N VAL A 339 -14.15 -30.64 -0.51
CA VAL A 339 -13.80 -31.16 -1.83
C VAL A 339 -12.38 -31.72 -1.83
N ARG A 340 -12.23 -33.02 -2.10
CA ARG A 340 -10.95 -33.70 -2.30
C ARG A 340 -10.62 -33.76 -3.78
N LEU A 341 -9.53 -33.10 -4.18
CA LEU A 341 -8.96 -33.18 -5.52
C LEU A 341 -7.66 -34.01 -5.49
N ARG A 342 -7.51 -34.99 -6.38
CA ARG A 342 -6.26 -35.74 -6.58
C ARG A 342 -5.64 -35.34 -7.91
N PHE A 343 -4.33 -35.14 -7.92
CA PHE A 343 -3.54 -34.76 -9.09
C PHE A 343 -2.43 -35.79 -9.32
N PRO A 344 -1.95 -36.00 -10.56
CA PRO A 344 -0.78 -36.82 -10.80
C PRO A 344 0.44 -36.14 -10.16
N LYS A 345 1.34 -36.95 -9.58
CA LYS A 345 2.63 -36.45 -9.14
C LYS A 345 3.41 -36.07 -10.39
N SER A 346 3.89 -34.82 -10.47
CA SER A 346 4.74 -34.38 -11.58
C SER A 346 5.90 -35.36 -11.74
N PRO A 347 6.24 -35.83 -12.95
CA PRO A 347 7.48 -36.58 -13.14
C PRO A 347 8.62 -35.72 -12.61
N SER A 348 9.44 -36.29 -11.71
CA SER A 348 10.59 -35.59 -11.15
C SER A 348 11.45 -35.08 -12.31
N LYS A 349 11.60 -33.76 -12.42
CA LYS A 349 12.66 -33.17 -13.24
C LYS A 349 14.01 -33.48 -12.62
#